data_AF-A0A7J4DTR2-F1
#
_entry.id   AF-A0A7J4DTR2-F1
#
_cell.length_a   1.000
_cell.length_b   1.000
_cell.length_c   1.000
_cell.angle_alpha   90.00
_cell.angle_beta   90.00
_cell.angle_gamma   90.00
#
_symmetry.space_group_name_H-M   'P 1'
#
loop_
_entity.id
_entity.type
_entity.pdbx_description
1 polymer ?
#
loop_
_entity_poly.entity_id
_entity_poly.type
_entity_poly.pdbx_seq_one_letter_code
_entity_poly.pdbx_strand_id
1 'polypeptide(L)' 'ELTSNVIDRLRIVAREHRVGIVVGLSGKSSYGFLYNSLIAIDDRGEIYAYRKRHLPTFSVFDEARWFRSYKKL' A
#
# COMPACT_ATOMS: atom_id res chain seq x y z
N GLU A 1 8.81 -5.75 1.74
CA GLU A 1 7.59 -6.52 1.49
C GLU A 1 6.44 -5.90 2.27
N LEU A 2 5.19 -6.24 1.97
CA LEU A 2 4.00 -5.75 2.68
C LEU A 2 3.66 -6.70 3.85
N THR A 3 4.66 -7.02 4.66
CA THR A 3 4.57 -7.93 5.80
C THR A 3 4.88 -7.13 7.06
N SER A 4 3.85 -6.84 7.85
CA SER A 4 3.96 -6.07 9.09
C SER A 4 2.90 -6.52 10.07
N ASN A 5 3.26 -6.60 11.36
CA ASN A 5 2.33 -6.88 12.47
C ASN A 5 1.10 -5.96 12.44
N VAL A 6 1.28 -4.72 11.97
CA VAL A 6 0.17 -3.75 11.83
C VAL A 6 -0.86 -4.23 10.81
N ILE A 7 -0.42 -4.79 9.68
CA ILE A 7 -1.33 -5.30 8.64
C ILE A 7 -2.11 -6.50 9.19
N ASP A 8 -1.46 -7.40 9.92
CA ASP A 8 -2.14 -8.55 10.54
C ASP A 8 -3.20 -8.11 11.56
N ARG A 9 -2.92 -7.08 12.37
CA ARG A 9 -3.92 -6.48 13.27
C ARG A 9 -5.10 -5.89 12.50
N LEU A 10 -4.84 -5.20 11.39
CA LEU A 10 -5.92 -4.65 10.56
C LEU A 10 -6.80 -5.74 9.94
N ARG A 11 -6.24 -6.89 9.55
CA ARG A 11 -7.03 -8.06 9.10
C ARG A 11 -7.93 -8.62 10.19
N ILE A 12 -7.47 -8.63 11.44
CA ILE A 12 -8.30 -9.05 12.58
C ILE A 12 -9.47 -8.08 12.75
N VAL A 13 -9.20 -6.77 12.80
CA VAL A 13 -10.23 -5.73 12.91
C VAL A 13 -11.24 -5.82 11.76
N ALA A 14 -10.79 -5.99 10.52
CA ALA A 14 -11.67 -6.12 9.35
C ALA A 14 -12.65 -7.29 9.50
N ARG A 15 -12.18 -8.46 9.94
CA ARG A 15 -13.00 -9.66 10.15
C ARG A 15 -13.96 -9.53 11.32
N GLU A 16 -13.47 -9.03 12.46
CA GLU A 16 -14.27 -8.91 13.68
C GLU A 16 -15.45 -7.94 13.50
N HIS A 17 -15.21 -6.84 12.78
CA HIS A 17 -16.21 -5.80 12.57
C HIS A 17 -16.95 -5.92 11.24
N ARG A 18 -16.58 -6.87 10.37
CA ARG A 18 -17.13 -7.06 9.01
C ARG A 18 -17.08 -5.77 8.17
N VAL A 19 -15.92 -5.13 8.16
CA VAL A 19 -15.69 -3.86 7.45
C VAL A 19 -14.53 -3.99 6.47
N GLY A 20 -14.65 -3.29 5.34
CA GLY A 20 -13.52 -3.08 4.44
C GLY A 20 -12.60 -1.97 4.99
N ILE A 21 -11.28 -2.18 4.91
CA ILE A 21 -10.27 -1.22 5.34
C ILE A 21 -9.37 -0.87 4.16
N VAL A 22 -9.13 0.41 3.93
CA VAL A 22 -8.20 0.91 2.91
C VAL A 22 -7.11 1.74 3.56
N VAL A 23 -5.84 1.38 3.34
CA VAL A 23 -4.68 2.03 3.98
C VAL A 23 -3.61 2.37 2.95
N GLY A 24 -3.14 3.62 2.97
CA GLY A 24 -1.94 4.06 2.25
C GLY A 24 -0.67 3.81 3.05
N LEU A 25 0.40 3.34 2.40
CA LEU A 25 1.69 3.04 3.03
C LEU A 25 2.86 3.04 2.04
N SER A 26 4.07 3.18 2.57
CA SER A 26 5.31 3.00 1.81
C SER A 26 5.68 1.51 1.73
N GLY A 27 5.45 0.90 0.57
CA GLY A 27 5.79 -0.51 0.33
C GLY A 27 7.20 -0.67 -0.24
N LYS A 28 8.04 -1.49 0.39
CA LYS A 28 9.37 -1.85 -0.15
C LYS A 28 9.29 -3.15 -0.95
N SER A 29 9.81 -3.18 -2.18
CA SER A 29 9.94 -4.43 -2.95
C SER A 29 11.13 -5.27 -2.49
N SER A 30 11.17 -6.53 -2.92
CA SER A 30 12.32 -7.42 -2.73
C SER A 30 13.61 -6.83 -3.33
N TYR A 31 13.50 -6.12 -4.45
CA TYR A 31 14.61 -5.40 -5.10
C TYR A 31 14.99 -4.07 -4.42
N GLY A 32 14.40 -3.75 -3.26
CA GLY A 32 14.74 -2.57 -2.48
C GLY A 32 14.06 -1.26 -2.90
N PHE A 33 13.26 -1.25 -3.96
CA PHE A 33 12.52 -0.06 -4.39
C PHE A 33 11.37 0.27 -3.45
N LEU A 34 11.19 1.55 -3.15
CA LEU A 34 10.03 2.05 -2.42
C LEU A 34 8.91 2.42 -3.40
N TYR A 35 7.67 2.11 -3.03
CA TYR A 35 6.47 2.46 -3.76
C TYR A 35 5.46 3.13 -2.84
N ASN A 36 4.85 4.22 -3.30
CA ASN A 36 3.61 4.71 -2.71
C ASN A 36 2.54 3.65 -3.00
N SER A 37 2.11 2.96 -1.95
CA SER A 37 1.28 1.75 -2.05
C SER A 37 -0.01 1.95 -1.27
N LEU A 38 -1.02 1.18 -1.65
CA LEU A 38 -2.28 1.06 -0.93
C LEU A 38 -2.56 -0.43 -0.74
N ILE A 39 -3.03 -0.79 0.45
CA ILE A 39 -3.68 -2.07 0.68
C ILE A 39 -5.17 -1.85 0.90
N ALA A 40 -5.98 -2.73 0.33
CA ALA A 40 -7.37 -2.89 0.68
C ALA A 40 -7.52 -4.24 1.36
N ILE A 41 -8.24 -4.27 2.47
CA ILE A 41 -8.57 -5.47 3.23
C ILE A 41 -10.08 -5.58 3.20
N ASP A 42 -10.61 -6.72 2.75
CA ASP A 42 -12.06 -6.95 2.77
C ASP A 42 -12.55 -7.41 4.16
N ASP A 43 -13.87 -7.60 4.29
CA ASP A 43 -14.52 -8.06 5.52
C ASP A 43 -14.15 -9.50 5.92
N ARG A 44 -13.48 -10.24 5.04
CA ARG A 44 -12.93 -11.58 5.29
C ARG A 44 -11.45 -11.53 5.69
N GLY A 45 -10.83 -10.36 5.63
CA GLY A 45 -9.42 -10.18 5.93
C GLY A 45 -8.49 -10.53 4.76
N GLU A 46 -9.01 -10.65 3.53
CA GLU A 46 -8.22 -10.83 2.32
C GLU A 46 -7.56 -9.53 1.91
N ILE A 47 -6.29 -9.60 1.46
CA ILE A 47 -5.50 -8.42 1.13
C ILE A 47 -5.38 -8.25 -0.38
N TYR A 48 -5.68 -7.04 -0.83
CA TYR A 48 -5.43 -6.56 -2.18
C TYR A 48 -4.41 -5.43 -2.12
N ALA A 49 -3.47 -5.40 -3.07
CA ALA A 49 -2.42 -4.39 -3.09
C ALA A 49 -2.41 -3.59 -4.39
N TYR A 50 -2.22 -2.29 -4.26
CA TYR A 50 -2.02 -1.35 -5.36
C TYR A 50 -0.73 -0.57 -5.15
N ARG A 51 -0.06 -0.22 -6.25
CA ARG A 51 1.10 0.68 -6.26
C ARG A 51 0.81 1.85 -7.19
N LYS A 52 1.04 3.06 -6.71
CA LYS A 52 0.75 4.31 -7.43
C LYS A 52 1.53 4.37 -8.74
N ARG A 53 0.80 4.64 -9.82
CA ARG A 53 1.38 4.72 -11.17
C ARG A 53 1.87 6.12 -11.50
N HIS A 54 1.11 7.14 -11.13
CA HIS A 54 1.45 8.54 -11.40
C HIS A 54 1.96 9.20 -10.13
N LEU A 55 3.23 9.61 -10.14
CA LEU A 55 3.85 10.30 -9.02
C LEU A 55 3.87 11.80 -9.33
N PRO A 56 3.22 12.65 -8.52
CA PRO A 56 3.28 14.10 -8.70
C PRO A 56 4.69 14.61 -8.43
N THR A 57 5.16 15.47 -9.33
CA THR A 57 6.49 16.11 -9.31
C THR A 57 6.39 17.62 -9.53
N PHE A 58 5.29 18.24 -9.07
CA PHE A 58 5.03 19.67 -9.25
C PHE A 58 4.87 20.38 -7.90
N SER A 59 5.26 21.66 -7.85
CA SER A 59 5.19 22.50 -6.64
C SER A 59 5.93 21.85 -5.46
N VAL A 60 5.27 21.71 -4.30
CA VAL A 60 5.83 21.11 -3.08
C VAL A 60 5.94 19.58 -3.15
N PHE A 61 5.38 18.95 -4.18
CA PHE A 61 5.40 17.49 -4.34
C PHE A 61 6.58 17.05 -5.21
N ASP A 62 7.44 16.23 -4.62
CA ASP A 62 8.52 15.52 -5.31
C ASP A 62 8.49 14.03 -4.93
N GLU A 63 7.40 13.35 -5.29
CA GLU A 63 7.24 11.93 -4.93
C GLU A 63 8.24 11.02 -5.67
N ALA A 64 8.69 11.42 -6.86
CA ALA A 64 9.64 10.64 -7.67
C ALA A 64 11.05 10.57 -7.06
N ARG A 65 11.39 11.51 -6.15
CA ARG A 65 12.60 11.44 -5.33
C ARG A 65 12.63 10.20 -4.42
N TRP A 66 11.48 9.77 -3.92
CA TRP A 66 11.37 8.71 -2.90
C TRP A 66 10.83 7.40 -3.46
N PHE A 67 9.86 7.48 -4.38
CA PHE A 67 9.10 6.34 -4.84
C PHE A 67 9.34 6.04 -6.32
N ARG A 68 9.25 4.76 -6.68
CA ARG A 68 9.17 4.32 -8.07
C ARG A 68 7.71 4.33 -8.54
N SER A 69 7.49 4.80 -9.76
CA SER A 69 6.22 4.65 -10.46
C SER A 69 6.03 3.17 -10.80
N TYR A 70 4.87 2.61 -10.44
CA TYR A 70 4.55 1.24 -10.83
C TYR A 70 4.09 1.19 -12.29
N LYS A 71 4.74 0.33 -13.07
CA LYS A 71 4.37 0.00 -14.46
C LYS A 71 3.99 -1.46 -14.50
N LYS A 72 2.77 -1.77 -14.94
CA LYS A 72 2.39 -3.15 -15.26
C LYS A 72 3.06 -3.43 -16.62
N LEU A 73 4.07 -4.32 -16.62
CA LEU A 73 4.66 -4.84 -17.85
C LEU A 73 3.59 -5.55 -18.69
#